data_AF-A0A2E0Z8N8-F1
#
_entry.id   AF-A0A2E0Z8N8-F1
#
_cell.length_a   1.000
_cell.length_b   1.000
_cell.length_c   1.000
_cell.angle_alpha   90.00
_cell.angle_beta   90.00
_cell.angle_gamma   90.00
#
_symmetry.space_group_name_H-M   'P 1'
#
loop_
_entity.id
_entity.type
_entity.pdbx_description
1 polymer ?
#
loop_
_entity_poly.entity_id
_entity_poly.type
_entity_poly.pdbx_seq_one_letter_code
_entity_poly.pdbx_strand_id
1 'polypeptide(L)'
;MKKEEQLIVCDLTVFSTDTRRQMAAAVPDMFKAVQKVQELPDGYAFQFPNEPGMFMTLANFVEHERQCCPFYKFALEAESNGGPFWLRMMGGEGVKEFMQTAWTDLPGAVSKQLIRTGPEHDLDEVITQAAPILADTLEKASVSAKRDEDDEEKLGNGNAK
;
A
#
# COMPACT_ATOMS: atom_id res chain seq x y z
N MET A 1 1.56 29.49 0.40
CA MET A 1 0.62 28.35 0.37
C MET A 1 0.65 27.74 1.76
N LYS A 2 -0.49 27.64 2.45
CA LYS A 2 -0.53 27.11 3.81
C LYS A 2 -0.18 25.62 3.75
N LYS A 3 0.85 25.21 4.49
CA LYS A 3 1.18 23.81 4.75
C LYS A 3 0.02 23.27 5.58
N GLU A 4 -0.97 22.64 4.94
CA GLU A 4 -2.02 21.94 5.66
C GLU A 4 -1.32 20.80 6.43
N GLU A 5 -1.34 20.88 7.76
CA GLU A 5 -1.03 19.71 8.60
C GLU A 5 -2.04 18.63 8.22
N GLN A 6 -1.64 17.73 7.33
CA GLN A 6 -2.43 16.57 6.98
C GLN A 6 -2.51 15.65 8.19
N LEU A 7 -3.73 15.40 8.66
CA LEU A 7 -3.97 14.40 9.70
C LEU A 7 -3.79 13.00 9.09
N ILE A 8 -2.69 12.35 9.45
CA ILE A 8 -2.38 10.98 9.03
C ILE A 8 -3.01 10.01 10.03
N VAL A 9 -4.30 9.73 9.85
CA VAL A 9 -5.07 8.80 10.68
C VAL A 9 -5.95 7.95 9.77
N CYS A 10 -5.85 6.63 9.89
CA CYS A 10 -6.77 5.68 9.28
C CYS A 10 -7.99 5.53 10.19
N ASP A 11 -9.15 6.03 9.76
CA ASP A 11 -10.39 5.95 10.53
C ASP A 11 -11.31 4.85 9.97
N LEU A 12 -11.20 3.63 10.50
CA LEU A 12 -12.07 2.53 10.08
C LEU A 12 -13.50 2.68 10.62
N THR A 13 -13.75 3.58 11.58
CA THR A 13 -15.10 3.77 12.17
C THR A 13 -16.09 4.37 11.18
N VAL A 14 -15.62 4.89 10.04
CA VAL A 14 -16.46 5.31 8.91
C VAL A 14 -17.24 4.14 8.28
N PHE A 15 -16.82 2.90 8.53
CA PHE A 15 -17.42 1.70 7.98
C PHE A 15 -18.21 0.88 9.01
N SER A 16 -19.25 0.20 8.52
CA SER A 16 -19.97 -0.81 9.29
C SER A 16 -19.04 -1.96 9.70
N THR A 17 -19.39 -2.71 10.75
CA THR A 17 -18.61 -3.88 11.17
C THR A 17 -18.44 -4.92 10.07
N ASP A 18 -19.49 -5.19 9.30
CA ASP A 18 -19.43 -6.17 8.21
C ASP A 18 -18.49 -5.70 7.10
N THR A 19 -18.55 -4.42 6.73
CA THR A 19 -17.62 -3.82 5.76
C THR A 19 -16.17 -3.89 6.28
N ARG A 20 -15.93 -3.56 7.55
CA ARG A 20 -14.59 -3.67 8.16
C ARG A 20 -14.05 -5.09 8.11
N ARG A 21 -14.89 -6.11 8.41
CA ARG A 21 -14.50 -7.52 8.30
C ARG A 21 -14.20 -7.95 6.87
N GLN A 22 -15.01 -7.52 5.90
CA GLN A 22 -14.76 -7.80 4.48
C GLN A 22 -13.44 -7.19 4.00
N MET A 23 -13.18 -5.92 4.36
CA MET A 23 -11.92 -5.25 4.03
C MET A 23 -10.72 -5.95 4.67
N ALA A 24 -10.81 -6.29 5.96
CA ALA A 24 -9.73 -6.94 6.68
C ALA A 24 -9.35 -8.31 6.07
N ALA A 25 -10.29 -9.01 5.44
CA ALA A 25 -10.00 -10.24 4.67
C ALA A 25 -9.49 -9.96 3.24
N ALA A 26 -10.09 -9.00 2.54
CA ALA A 26 -9.81 -8.75 1.12
C ALA A 26 -8.49 -8.03 0.86
N VAL A 27 -8.11 -7.06 1.71
CA VAL A 27 -6.90 -6.26 1.53
C VAL A 27 -5.63 -7.11 1.59
N PRO A 28 -5.44 -8.02 2.56
CA PRO A 28 -4.25 -8.86 2.60
C PRO A 28 -4.17 -9.79 1.38
N ASP A 29 -5.29 -10.41 0.98
CA ASP A 29 -5.33 -11.26 -0.21
C ASP A 29 -4.99 -10.51 -1.49
N MET A 30 -5.43 -9.26 -1.62
CA MET A 30 -5.00 -8.38 -2.70
C MET A 30 -3.49 -8.17 -2.66
N PHE A 31 -2.91 -7.79 -1.52
CA PHE A 31 -1.47 -7.53 -1.40
C PHE A 31 -0.60 -8.80 -1.61
N LYS A 32 -1.12 -10.02 -1.39
CA LYS A 32 -0.42 -11.27 -1.79
C LYS A 32 -0.15 -11.35 -3.28
N ALA A 33 -0.98 -10.71 -4.11
CA ALA A 33 -0.83 -10.72 -5.57
C ALA A 33 0.23 -9.73 -6.07
N VAL A 34 0.87 -8.95 -5.19
CA VAL A 34 1.93 -8.02 -5.57
C VAL A 34 3.13 -8.77 -6.15
N GLN A 35 3.49 -8.40 -7.39
CA GLN A 35 4.62 -8.98 -8.13
C GLN A 35 5.91 -8.17 -7.95
N LYS A 36 5.78 -6.84 -7.87
CA LYS A 36 6.89 -5.89 -7.68
C LYS A 36 6.43 -4.74 -6.80
N VAL A 37 7.34 -4.22 -5.98
CA VAL A 37 7.13 -2.96 -5.25
C VAL A 37 8.27 -2.02 -5.58
N GLN A 38 7.91 -0.77 -5.88
CA GLN A 38 8.85 0.30 -6.14
C GLN A 38 8.66 1.39 -5.10
N GLU A 39 9.74 1.78 -4.44
CA GLU A 39 9.75 2.91 -3.54
C GLU A 39 9.72 4.22 -4.34
N LEU A 40 8.90 5.17 -3.90
CA LEU A 40 8.81 6.52 -4.46
C LEU A 40 9.25 7.54 -3.40
N PRO A 41 9.61 8.78 -3.78
CA PRO A 41 9.96 9.81 -2.80
C PRO A 41 8.85 10.10 -1.77
N ASP A 42 7.58 10.02 -2.20
CA ASP A 42 6.38 10.38 -1.44
C ASP A 42 5.43 9.20 -1.18
N GLY A 43 5.89 7.96 -1.39
CA GLY A 43 5.08 6.76 -1.17
C GLY A 43 5.65 5.50 -1.82
N TYR A 44 4.75 4.65 -2.35
CA TYR A 44 5.08 3.36 -2.94
C TYR A 44 4.23 3.08 -4.18
N ALA A 45 4.78 2.31 -5.12
CA ALA A 45 4.05 1.74 -6.26
C ALA A 45 4.07 0.21 -6.21
N PHE A 46 2.92 -0.40 -6.45
CA PHE A 46 2.70 -1.84 -6.39
C PHE A 46 2.29 -2.34 -7.76
N GLN A 47 3.02 -3.33 -8.27
CA GLN A 47 2.68 -4.02 -9.51
C GLN A 47 1.82 -5.24 -9.22
N PHE A 48 0.71 -5.36 -9.92
CA PHE A 48 -0.23 -6.48 -9.84
C PHE A 48 -0.36 -7.18 -11.20
N PRO A 49 -0.68 -8.49 -11.22
CA PRO A 49 -0.91 -9.20 -12.46
C PRO A 49 -2.16 -8.66 -13.18
N ASN A 50 -2.18 -8.78 -14.50
CA ASN A 50 -3.37 -8.53 -15.30
C ASN A 50 -4.29 -9.75 -15.32
N GLU A 51 -4.91 -10.04 -14.18
CA GLU A 51 -5.87 -11.12 -14.01
C GLU A 51 -7.32 -10.59 -14.04
N PRO A 52 -8.30 -11.41 -14.49
CA PRO A 52 -9.70 -11.03 -14.47
C PRO A 52 -10.14 -10.55 -13.09
N GLY A 53 -10.73 -9.36 -13.03
CA GLY A 53 -11.23 -8.76 -11.79
C GLY A 53 -10.20 -7.95 -10.99
N MET A 54 -8.89 -8.06 -11.28
CA MET A 54 -7.86 -7.34 -10.53
C MET A 54 -8.08 -5.83 -10.55
N PHE A 55 -8.40 -5.25 -11.71
CA PHE A 55 -8.68 -3.81 -11.81
C PHE A 55 -9.83 -3.37 -10.89
N MET A 56 -10.91 -4.16 -10.80
CA MET A 56 -12.04 -3.84 -9.92
C MET A 56 -11.67 -3.98 -8.45
N THR A 57 -10.87 -4.98 -8.10
CA THR A 57 -10.32 -5.13 -6.74
C THR A 57 -9.50 -3.90 -6.34
N LEU A 58 -8.59 -3.44 -7.21
CA LEU A 58 -7.77 -2.25 -6.97
C LEU A 58 -8.61 -0.97 -6.89
N ALA A 59 -9.59 -0.81 -7.77
CA ALA A 59 -10.50 0.34 -7.74
C ALA A 59 -11.34 0.40 -6.45
N ASN A 60 -11.89 -0.74 -6.02
CA ASN A 60 -12.65 -0.83 -4.77
C ASN A 60 -11.77 -0.55 -3.55
N PHE A 61 -10.52 -1.01 -3.56
CA PHE A 61 -9.56 -0.66 -2.52
C PHE A 61 -9.34 0.85 -2.44
N VAL A 62 -9.10 1.52 -3.57
CA VAL A 62 -8.97 2.98 -3.61
C VAL A 62 -10.23 3.69 -3.11
N GLU A 63 -11.43 3.19 -3.45
CA GLU A 63 -12.69 3.77 -2.98
C GLU A 63 -12.85 3.66 -1.45
N HIS A 64 -12.46 2.55 -0.85
CA HIS A 64 -12.48 2.40 0.60
C HIS A 64 -11.42 3.25 1.29
N GLU A 65 -10.17 3.21 0.82
CA GLU A 65 -9.07 3.97 1.43
C GLU A 65 -9.32 5.47 1.38
N ARG A 66 -9.99 5.99 0.35
CA ARG A 66 -10.34 7.42 0.30
C ARG A 66 -11.34 7.84 1.37
N GLN A 67 -12.09 6.90 1.97
CA GLN A 67 -13.03 7.18 3.05
C GLN A 67 -12.33 7.14 4.42
N CYS A 68 -11.53 6.11 4.70
CA CYS A 68 -10.85 5.97 5.99
C CYS A 68 -9.48 6.66 6.06
N CYS A 69 -8.80 6.85 4.93
CA CYS A 69 -7.45 7.40 4.81
C CYS A 69 -7.40 8.54 3.77
N PRO A 70 -8.10 9.66 3.98
CA PRO A 70 -8.26 10.74 2.99
C PRO A 70 -6.97 11.50 2.66
N PHE A 71 -5.88 11.24 3.39
CA PHE A 71 -4.54 11.82 3.14
C PHE A 71 -3.80 11.13 1.99
N TYR A 72 -4.22 9.93 1.57
CA TYR A 72 -3.60 9.25 0.43
C TYR A 72 -3.98 9.88 -0.90
N LYS A 73 -2.99 9.99 -1.77
CA LYS A 73 -3.12 10.24 -3.20
C LYS A 73 -2.88 8.93 -3.94
N PHE A 74 -3.81 8.55 -4.81
CA PHE A 74 -3.72 7.32 -5.59
C PHE A 74 -3.53 7.60 -7.08
N ALA A 75 -2.79 6.72 -7.76
CA ALA A 75 -2.84 6.54 -9.20
C ALA A 75 -3.00 5.05 -9.52
N LEU A 76 -3.92 4.73 -10.43
CA LEU A 76 -4.12 3.38 -10.94
C LEU A 76 -3.81 3.39 -12.43
N GLU A 77 -2.79 2.66 -12.83
CA GLU A 77 -2.28 2.59 -14.19
C GLU A 77 -2.45 1.17 -14.73
N ALA A 78 -2.91 1.05 -15.98
CA ALA A 78 -2.98 -0.20 -16.71
C ALA A 78 -1.98 -0.13 -17.87
N GLU A 79 -0.99 -1.02 -17.87
CA GLU A 79 0.06 -1.00 -18.89
C GLU A 79 -0.46 -1.46 -20.25
N SER A 80 0.14 -0.92 -21.31
CA SER A 80 -0.21 -1.26 -22.68
C SER A 80 -0.02 -2.75 -22.98
N ASN A 81 -0.69 -3.24 -24.04
CA ASN A 81 -0.58 -4.62 -24.54
C ASN A 81 -0.97 -5.70 -23.52
N GLY A 82 -1.91 -5.39 -22.62
CA GLY A 82 -2.32 -6.32 -21.57
C GLY A 82 -1.26 -6.53 -20.50
N GLY A 83 -0.36 -5.54 -20.34
CA GLY A 83 0.63 -5.51 -19.27
C GLY A 83 0.01 -5.39 -17.88
N PRO A 84 0.85 -5.36 -16.84
CA PRO A 84 0.41 -5.37 -15.45
C PRO A 84 -0.35 -4.10 -15.06
N PHE A 85 -0.99 -4.15 -13.89
CA PHE A 85 -1.52 -2.96 -13.24
C PHE A 85 -0.49 -2.39 -12.27
N TRP A 86 -0.45 -1.07 -12.15
CA TRP A 86 0.29 -0.36 -11.13
C TRP A 86 -0.66 0.44 -10.25
N LEU A 87 -0.60 0.20 -8.93
CA LEU A 87 -1.23 1.05 -7.93
C LEU A 87 -0.15 1.88 -7.24
N ARG A 88 -0.19 3.20 -7.42
CA ARG A 88 0.65 4.13 -6.66
C ARG A 88 -0.15 4.66 -5.48
N MET A 89 0.44 4.56 -4.30
CA MET A 89 -0.09 5.12 -3.06
C MET A 89 0.94 6.12 -2.54
N MET A 90 0.58 7.41 -2.52
CA MET A 90 1.45 8.53 -2.20
C MET A 90 0.76 9.46 -1.21
N GLY A 91 1.47 10.46 -0.69
CA GLY A 91 0.84 11.52 0.11
C GLY A 91 1.78 12.66 0.47
N GLY A 92 1.34 13.51 1.40
CA GLY A 92 2.18 14.58 1.94
C GLY A 92 3.28 14.07 2.85
N GLU A 93 4.00 15.01 3.47
CA GLU A 93 5.05 14.74 4.45
C GLU A 93 4.53 13.80 5.57
N GLY A 94 5.29 12.74 5.87
CA GLY A 94 4.94 11.75 6.89
C GLY A 94 4.13 10.55 6.38
N VAL A 95 3.54 10.61 5.18
CA VAL A 95 2.69 9.52 4.66
C VAL A 95 3.51 8.27 4.34
N LYS A 96 4.71 8.43 3.76
CA LYS A 96 5.58 7.30 3.44
C LYS A 96 6.07 6.60 4.71
N GLU A 97 6.45 7.35 5.74
CA GLU A 97 6.85 6.84 7.04
C GLU A 97 5.68 6.15 7.75
N PHE A 98 4.48 6.71 7.63
CA PHE A 98 3.25 6.07 8.11
C PHE A 98 3.02 4.72 7.43
N MET A 99 3.17 4.63 6.10
CA MET A 99 3.03 3.37 5.37
C MET A 99 4.06 2.33 5.83
N GLN A 100 5.32 2.72 5.97
CA GLN A 100 6.38 1.83 6.48
C GLN A 100 6.03 1.31 7.88
N THR A 101 5.58 2.19 8.76
CA THR A 101 5.22 1.85 10.15
C THR A 101 3.99 0.96 10.18
N ALA A 102 2.95 1.30 9.41
CA ALA A 102 1.72 0.54 9.33
C ALA A 102 1.98 -0.88 8.81
N TRP A 103 2.90 -1.09 7.86
CA TRP A 103 3.17 -2.44 7.35
C TRP A 103 4.15 -3.25 8.19
N THR A 104 5.05 -2.62 8.95
CA THR A 104 6.02 -3.32 9.82
C THR A 104 5.53 -3.57 11.24
N ASP A 105 4.62 -2.72 11.74
CA ASP A 105 4.11 -2.73 13.12
C ASP A 105 2.60 -2.99 13.17
N LEU A 106 2.06 -3.87 12.32
CA LEU A 106 0.68 -4.36 12.47
C LEU A 106 0.66 -5.70 13.24
N PRO A 107 -0.25 -5.91 14.21
CA PRO A 107 -1.02 -4.94 15.00
C PRO A 107 -0.20 -4.50 16.23
N GLY A 108 0.91 -3.83 16.00
CA GLY A 108 1.77 -3.27 17.03
C GLY A 108 1.26 -1.95 17.62
N ALA A 109 2.07 -1.37 18.51
CA ALA A 109 1.64 -0.28 19.39
C ALA A 109 1.48 1.07 18.67
N VAL A 110 2.15 1.25 17.52
CA VAL A 110 2.12 2.49 16.75
C VAL A 110 0.95 2.49 15.78
N SER A 111 0.66 1.34 15.15
CA SER A 111 -0.54 1.18 14.31
C SER A 111 -1.83 1.36 15.11
N LYS A 112 -1.91 0.94 16.37
CA LYS A 112 -3.07 1.19 17.26
C LYS A 112 -3.32 2.67 17.59
N GLN A 113 -2.33 3.55 17.44
CA GLN A 113 -2.48 4.99 17.68
C GLN A 113 -2.94 5.73 16.42
N LEU A 114 -2.60 5.19 15.25
CA LEU A 114 -2.84 5.81 13.95
C LEU A 114 -4.01 5.16 13.19
N ILE A 115 -4.47 3.99 13.63
CA ILE A 115 -5.65 3.30 13.12
C ILE A 115 -6.74 3.35 14.20
N ARG A 116 -7.81 4.09 13.94
CA ARG A 116 -9.00 4.09 14.78
C ARG A 116 -9.87 2.89 14.39
N THR A 117 -9.76 1.82 15.17
CA THR A 117 -10.73 0.74 15.14
C THR A 117 -11.92 1.10 16.05
N GLY A 118 -13.14 0.77 15.63
CA GLY A 118 -14.32 0.90 16.49
C GLY A 118 -14.19 0.03 17.75
N PRO A 119 -15.14 0.08 18.70
CA PRO A 119 -15.06 -0.60 20.01
C PRO A 119 -15.06 -2.14 19.95
N GLU A 120 -14.89 -2.74 18.78
CA GLU A 120 -15.05 -4.17 18.54
C GLU A 120 -13.69 -4.84 18.33
N HIS A 121 -13.32 -5.71 19.27
CA HIS A 121 -12.09 -6.50 19.29
C HIS A 121 -12.00 -7.56 18.17
N ASP A 122 -13.08 -7.78 17.41
CA ASP A 122 -13.18 -8.83 16.39
C ASP A 122 -12.27 -8.58 15.17
N LEU A 123 -11.77 -7.35 14.99
CA LEU A 123 -10.82 -7.02 13.92
C LEU A 123 -9.37 -7.32 14.31
N ASP A 124 -9.06 -7.48 15.61
CA ASP A 124 -7.69 -7.69 16.07
C ASP A 124 -7.09 -8.98 15.49
N GLU A 125 -7.89 -10.05 15.37
CA GLU A 125 -7.45 -11.34 14.81
C GLU A 125 -7.17 -11.25 13.29
N VAL A 126 -8.07 -10.59 12.55
CA VAL A 126 -7.90 -10.44 11.09
C VAL A 126 -6.72 -9.52 10.77
N ILE A 127 -6.57 -8.43 11.51
CA ILE A 127 -5.42 -7.52 11.41
C ILE A 127 -4.12 -8.26 11.76
N THR A 128 -4.13 -9.15 12.75
CA THR A 128 -2.96 -9.99 13.11
C THR A 128 -2.56 -10.91 11.95
N GLN A 129 -3.52 -11.49 11.24
CA GLN A 129 -3.24 -12.38 10.10
C GLN A 129 -2.77 -11.61 8.85
N ALA A 130 -3.17 -10.34 8.71
CA ALA A 130 -2.79 -9.47 7.60
C ALA A 130 -1.34 -8.97 7.67
N ALA A 131 -0.83 -8.72 8.88
CA ALA A 131 0.48 -8.14 9.12
C ALA A 131 1.66 -8.82 8.40
N PRO A 132 1.86 -10.15 8.49
CA PRO A 132 3.02 -10.79 7.86
C PRO A 132 3.01 -10.67 6.32
N ILE A 133 1.83 -10.58 5.70
CA ILE A 133 1.68 -10.42 4.25
C ILE A 133 2.15 -9.02 3.82
N LEU A 134 1.78 -8.00 4.58
CA LEU A 134 2.16 -6.62 4.32
C LEU A 134 3.67 -6.39 4.57
N ALA A 135 4.23 -7.06 5.58
CA ALA A 135 5.67 -7.05 5.84
C ALA A 135 6.49 -7.70 4.70
N ASP A 136 6.08 -8.87 4.19
CA ASP A 136 6.71 -9.52 3.03
C ASP A 136 6.69 -8.63 1.77
N THR A 137 5.61 -7.85 1.61
CA THR A 137 5.47 -6.90 0.51
C THR A 137 6.54 -5.79 0.59
N LEU A 138 6.89 -5.32 1.78
CA LEU A 138 7.98 -4.36 1.99
C LEU A 138 9.36 -4.98 1.77
N GLU A 139 9.57 -6.24 2.18
CA GLU A 139 10.84 -6.93 1.90
C GLU A 139 11.07 -7.00 0.38
N LYS A 140 10.03 -7.37 -0.39
CA LYS A 140 10.06 -7.33 -1.86
C LYS A 140 10.39 -5.94 -2.41
N ALA A 141 9.94 -4.86 -1.76
CA ALA A 141 10.29 -3.49 -2.13
C ALA A 141 11.79 -3.21 -1.98
N SER A 142 12.35 -3.59 -0.83
CA SER A 142 13.78 -3.38 -0.55
C SER A 142 14.69 -4.17 -1.50
N VAL A 143 14.28 -5.38 -1.90
CA VAL A 143 15.00 -6.21 -2.88
C VAL A 143 14.88 -5.64 -4.29
N SER A 144 13.70 -5.14 -4.67
CA SER A 144 13.49 -4.53 -5.98
C SER A 144 14.30 -3.26 -6.18
N ALA A 145 14.32 -2.36 -5.19
CA ALA A 145 15.07 -1.11 -5.25
C ALA A 145 16.56 -1.37 -5.52
N LYS A 146 17.14 -2.38 -4.84
CA LYS A 146 18.54 -2.76 -4.99
C LYS A 146 18.87 -3.31 -6.38
N ARG A 147 17.93 -4.00 -7.02
CA ARG A 147 18.07 -4.55 -8.37
C ARG A 147 18.00 -3.48 -9.45
N ASP A 148 17.08 -2.52 -9.31
CA ASP A 148 16.90 -1.43 -10.27
C ASP A 148 18.15 -0.51 -10.28
N GLU A 149 18.79 -0.28 -9.12
CA GLU A 149 20.06 0.46 -9.01
C GLU A 149 21.25 -0.26 -9.69
N ASP A 150 21.33 -1.58 -9.54
CA ASP A 150 22.36 -2.42 -10.20
C ASP A 150 22.20 -2.47 -11.73
N ASP A 151 20.96 -2.33 -12.24
CA ASP A 151 20.67 -2.34 -13.69
C ASP A 151 20.90 -0.96 -14.35
N GLU A 152 20.63 0.16 -13.66
CA GLU A 152 21.00 1.50 -14.15
C GLU A 152 22.53 1.68 -14.24
N GLU A 153 23.30 1.17 -13.27
CA GLU A 153 24.77 1.26 -13.30
C GLU A 153 25.38 0.48 -14.49
N LYS A 154 24.76 -0.61 -14.91
CA LYS A 154 25.21 -1.40 -16.07
C LYS A 154 24.91 -0.75 -17.42
N LEU A 155 23.87 0.06 -17.53
CA LEU A 155 23.52 0.76 -18.78
C LEU A 155 24.38 2.03 -18.99
N GLY A 156 25.02 2.56 -17.95
CA GLY A 156 25.91 3.73 -18.01
C GLY A 156 27.34 3.47 -18.52
N ASN A 157 27.82 2.22 -18.53
CA ASN A 157 29.22 1.89 -18.87
C ASN A 157 29.42 1.39 -20.31
N GLY A 158 28.42 1.55 -21.18
CA GLY A 158 28.37 0.97 -22.52
C GLY A 158 28.69 1.91 -23.68
N ASN A 159 29.44 3.00 -23.50
CA ASN A 159 29.87 3.80 -24.67
C ASN A 159 31.26 4.46 -24.50
N ALA A 160 32.30 3.65 -24.72
CA ALA A 160 33.59 4.14 -25.15
C ALA A 160 34.21 3.12 -26.12
N LYS A 161 33.97 3.31 -27.41
CA LYS A 161 34.80 2.76 -28.48
C LYS A 161 35.00 3.79 -29.57
#